data_AF-A0A0Q5PWC6-F1
#
_entry.id   AF-A0A0Q5PWC6-F1
#
_cell.length_a   1.000
_cell.length_b   1.000
_cell.length_c   1.000
_cell.angle_alpha   90.00
_cell.angle_beta   90.00
_cell.angle_gamma   90.00
#
_symmetry.space_group_name_H-M   'P 1'
#
loop_
_entity.id
_entity.type
_entity.pdbx_description
1 polymer ?
#
loop_
_entity_poly.entity_id
_entity_poly.type
_entity_poly.pdbx_seq_one_letter_code
_entity_poly.pdbx_strand_id
1 'polypeptide(L)'
;YEFTEKKKKKNYAEFVDAPTPIYLESLKEYLLAEVLKATGNAALWNKKTIIIPRHLQLAILNDEELNKLLSGVTIAQGGVLPISRAVLKPKTTE
;
A
#
# COMPACT_ATOMS: atom_id res chain seq x y z
N TYR A 1 -0.11 25.72 0.84
CA TYR A 1 0.72 26.58 -0.03
C TYR A 1 1.80 25.81 -0.80
N GLU A 2 2.54 24.85 -0.22
CA GLU A 2 3.53 24.08 -1.01
C GLU A 2 2.93 23.20 -2.12
N PHE A 3 1.70 22.70 -1.95
CA PHE A 3 1.11 21.75 -2.90
C PHE A 3 0.64 22.42 -4.21
N THR A 4 0.16 23.66 -4.14
CA THR A 4 -0.18 24.47 -5.33
C THR A 4 1.06 24.80 -6.16
N GLU A 5 2.17 25.10 -5.49
CA GLU A 5 3.48 25.35 -6.12
C GLU A 5 4.02 24.11 -6.84
N LYS A 6 3.89 22.92 -6.24
CA LYS A 6 4.30 21.65 -6.86
C LYS A 6 3.48 21.27 -8.10
N LYS A 7 2.17 21.60 -8.14
CA LYS A 7 1.33 21.33 -9.32
C LYS A 7 1.60 22.27 -10.49
N LYS A 8 1.78 23.56 -10.22
CA LYS A 8 2.18 24.56 -11.24
C LYS A 8 3.55 24.22 -11.84
N LYS A 9 4.53 23.83 -11.02
CA LYS A 9 5.87 23.42 -11.48
C LYS A 9 5.90 22.17 -12.36
N LYS A 10 4.87 21.32 -12.30
CA LYS A 10 4.76 20.09 -13.09
C LYS A 10 3.80 20.22 -14.29
N ASN A 11 3.34 21.43 -14.62
CA ASN A 11 2.43 21.72 -15.74
C ASN A 11 1.13 20.89 -15.77
N TYR A 12 0.59 20.47 -14.62
CA TYR A 12 -0.67 19.71 -14.60
C TYR A 12 -1.90 20.57 -14.90
N ALA A 13 -1.86 21.86 -14.54
CA ALA A 13 -2.90 22.84 -14.83
C ALA A 13 -2.31 24.26 -14.69
N GLU A 14 -2.77 25.17 -15.53
CA GLU A 14 -2.38 26.59 -15.50
C GLU A 14 -2.97 27.31 -14.27
N PHE A 15 -4.19 26.94 -13.87
CA PHE A 15 -4.86 27.41 -12.66
C PHE A 15 -5.29 26.24 -11.77
N VAL A 16 -5.21 26.44 -10.46
CA VAL A 16 -5.66 25.47 -9.45
C VAL A 16 -6.48 26.24 -8.43
N ASP A 17 -7.75 25.87 -8.26
CA ASP A 17 -8.64 26.52 -7.30
C ASP A 17 -8.15 26.28 -5.86
N ALA A 18 -8.44 27.22 -4.97
CA ALA A 18 -8.06 27.16 -3.56
C ALA A 18 -8.46 25.87 -2.80
N PRO A 19 -9.64 25.24 -3.03
CA PRO A 19 -10.01 24.00 -2.32
C PRO A 19 -9.31 22.74 -2.87
N THR A 20 -8.86 22.75 -4.12
CA THR A 20 -8.22 21.59 -4.77
C THR A 20 -7.02 21.02 -4.00
N PRO A 21 -6.04 21.81 -3.50
CA PRO A 21 -4.93 21.28 -2.72
C PRO A 21 -5.39 20.65 -1.39
N ILE A 22 -6.42 21.19 -0.75
CA ILE A 22 -6.95 20.67 0.52
C ILE A 22 -7.60 19.31 0.29
N TYR A 23 -8.45 19.22 -0.73
CA TYR A 23 -9.11 17.96 -1.10
C TYR A 23 -8.11 16.87 -1.48
N LEU A 24 -7.08 17.22 -2.25
CA LEU A 24 -6.09 16.24 -2.65
C LEU A 24 -5.22 15.82 -1.45
N GLU A 25 -4.93 16.71 -0.52
CA GLU A 25 -4.19 16.36 0.69
C GLU A 25 -4.99 15.43 1.61
N SER A 26 -6.28 15.70 1.80
CA SER A 26 -7.14 14.83 2.62
C SER A 26 -7.25 13.42 2.04
N LEU A 27 -7.34 13.29 0.71
CA LEU A 27 -7.32 11.98 0.05
C LEU A 27 -6.00 11.23 0.23
N LYS A 28 -4.85 11.93 0.18
CA LYS A 28 -3.55 11.29 0.44
C LYS A 28 -3.44 10.82 1.88
N GLU A 29 -3.86 11.65 2.83
CA GLU A 29 -3.83 11.31 4.25
C GLU A 29 -4.71 10.10 4.55
N TYR A 30 -5.93 10.08 4.01
CA TYR A 30 -6.84 8.94 4.13
C TYR A 30 -6.22 7.65 3.57
N LEU A 31 -5.65 7.70 2.37
CA LEU A 31 -5.04 6.51 1.75
C LEU A 31 -3.80 6.03 2.53
N LEU A 32 -2.96 6.96 2.99
CA LEU A 32 -1.81 6.63 3.84
C LEU A 32 -2.23 5.98 5.15
N ALA A 33 -3.28 6.51 5.80
CA ALA A 33 -3.81 5.96 7.04
C ALA A 33 -4.31 4.52 6.86
N GLU A 34 -5.05 4.24 5.79
CA GLU A 34 -5.57 2.89 5.55
C GLU A 34 -4.43 1.88 5.27
N VAL A 35 -3.46 2.25 4.44
CA VAL A 35 -2.27 1.41 4.15
C VAL A 35 -1.46 1.17 5.42
N LEU A 36 -1.24 2.20 6.25
CA LEU A 36 -0.50 2.08 7.51
C LEU A 36 -1.23 1.21 8.53
N LYS A 37 -2.55 1.34 8.63
CA LYS A 37 -3.39 0.50 9.51
C LYS A 37 -3.31 -0.98 9.10
N ALA A 38 -3.51 -1.28 7.83
CA ALA A 38 -3.39 -2.65 7.31
C ALA A 38 -1.99 -3.23 7.53
N THR A 39 -0.95 -2.42 7.26
CA THR A 39 0.45 -2.81 7.46
C THR A 39 0.82 -3.00 8.93
N GLY A 40 0.30 -2.15 9.81
CA GLY A 40 0.46 -2.26 11.26
C GLY A 40 -0.16 -3.54 11.81
N ASN A 41 -1.35 -3.90 11.34
CA ASN A 41 -1.98 -5.18 11.66
C ASN A 41 -1.10 -6.35 11.20
N ALA A 42 -0.59 -6.31 9.97
CA ALA A 42 0.33 -7.35 9.47
C ALA A 42 1.63 -7.44 10.30
N ALA A 43 2.15 -6.32 10.81
CA ALA A 43 3.31 -6.31 11.70
C ALA A 43 2.99 -6.97 13.05
N LEU A 44 1.84 -6.64 13.62
CA LEU A 44 1.36 -7.21 14.88
C LEU A 44 1.15 -8.72 14.78
N TRP A 45 0.60 -9.20 13.66
CA TRP A 45 0.42 -10.63 13.39
C TRP A 45 1.76 -11.38 13.34
N ASN A 46 2.80 -10.71 12.85
CA ASN A 46 4.17 -11.21 12.87
C ASN A 46 4.91 -10.96 14.20
N LYS A 47 4.19 -10.52 15.24
CA LYS A 47 4.73 -10.19 16.58
C LYS A 47 5.88 -9.18 16.53
N LYS A 48 5.79 -8.22 15.62
CA LYS A 48 6.76 -7.12 15.46
C LYS A 48 6.09 -5.79 15.80
N THR A 49 6.83 -4.90 16.47
CA THR A 49 6.41 -3.53 16.77
C THR A 49 6.81 -2.53 15.68
N ILE A 50 7.71 -2.93 14.79
CA ILE A 50 8.24 -2.10 13.69
C ILE A 50 7.71 -2.62 12.36
N ILE A 51 7.27 -1.70 11.50
CA ILE A 51 6.87 -1.97 10.13
C ILE A 51 8.11 -2.18 9.27
N ILE A 52 8.15 -3.30 8.52
CA ILE A 52 9.19 -3.60 7.52
C ILE A 52 8.52 -3.80 6.14
N PRO A 53 9.26 -3.74 5.03
CA PRO A 53 8.68 -3.88 3.68
C PRO A 53 7.87 -5.17 3.48
N ARG A 54 8.22 -6.25 4.18
CA ARG A 54 7.44 -7.50 4.20
C ARG A 54 6.01 -7.31 4.70
N HIS A 55 5.81 -6.53 5.76
CA HIS A 55 4.46 -6.29 6.29
C HIS A 55 3.61 -5.49 5.30
N LEU A 56 4.23 -4.55 4.59
CA LEU A 56 3.60 -3.73 3.56
C LEU A 56 3.12 -4.60 2.39
N GLN A 57 3.99 -5.50 1.92
CA GLN A 57 3.64 -6.46 0.88
C GLN A 57 2.51 -7.42 1.30
N LEU A 58 2.57 -7.94 2.52
CA LEU A 58 1.53 -8.85 3.03
C LEU A 58 0.19 -8.14 3.20
N ALA A 59 0.17 -6.90 3.69
CA ALA A 59 -1.05 -6.14 3.84
C ALA A 59 -1.69 -5.81 2.48
N ILE A 60 -0.91 -5.31 1.53
CA ILE A 60 -1.42 -4.96 0.19
C ILE A 60 -1.93 -6.18 -0.56
N LEU A 61 -1.19 -7.29 -0.56
CA LEU A 61 -1.59 -8.45 -1.35
C LEU A 61 -2.77 -9.23 -0.74
N ASN A 62 -3.03 -9.08 0.57
CA ASN A 62 -4.20 -9.68 1.22
C ASN A 62 -5.46 -8.81 1.12
N ASP A 63 -5.33 -7.56 0.72
CA ASP A 63 -6.44 -6.62 0.56
C ASP A 63 -6.75 -6.44 -0.93
N GLU A 64 -7.99 -6.74 -1.33
CA GLU A 64 -8.39 -6.75 -2.75
C GLU A 64 -8.33 -5.36 -3.39
N GLU A 65 -8.76 -4.32 -2.66
CA GLU A 65 -8.81 -2.95 -3.15
C GLU A 65 -7.40 -2.38 -3.30
N LEU A 66 -6.54 -2.59 -2.29
CA LEU A 66 -5.15 -2.14 -2.33
C LEU A 66 -4.34 -2.90 -3.38
N ASN A 67 -4.55 -4.21 -3.53
CA ASN A 67 -3.88 -5.01 -4.56
C ASN A 67 -4.27 -4.55 -5.96
N LYS A 68 -5.54 -4.18 -6.17
CA LYS A 68 -6.01 -3.63 -7.45
C LYS A 68 -5.42 -2.24 -7.70
N LEU A 69 -5.46 -1.36 -6.69
CA LEU A 69 -4.94 0.00 -6.77
C LEU A 69 -3.43 0.01 -7.07
N LEU A 70 -2.68 -0.91 -6.47
CA LEU A 70 -1.23 -1.02 -6.60
C LEU A 70 -0.80 -2.13 -7.58
N SER A 71 -1.70 -2.51 -8.49
CA SER A 71 -1.39 -3.47 -9.55
C SER A 71 -0.22 -2.95 -10.40
N GLY A 72 0.85 -3.74 -10.49
CA GLY A 72 2.08 -3.38 -11.21
C GLY A 72 3.14 -2.63 -10.38
N VAL A 73 2.89 -2.31 -9.12
CA VAL A 73 3.90 -1.75 -8.21
C VAL A 73 4.74 -2.87 -7.61
N THR A 74 6.08 -2.72 -7.62
CA THR A 74 7.00 -3.64 -6.95
C THR A 74 7.51 -3.02 -5.66
N ILE A 75 7.28 -3.68 -4.53
CA ILE A 75 7.81 -3.25 -3.23
C ILE A 75 9.16 -3.90 -3.00
N ALA A 76 10.20 -3.08 -2.92
CA ALA A 76 11.54 -3.55 -2.62
C ALA A 76 11.56 -4.31 -1.28
N GLN A 77 12.21 -5.48 -1.26
CA GLN A 77 12.33 -6.33 -0.06
C GLN A 77 10.99 -6.83 0.53
N GLY A 78 9.88 -6.75 -0.22
CA GLY A 78 8.55 -7.21 0.23
C GLY A 78 8.33 -8.72 0.16
N GLY A 79 9.04 -9.42 -0.74
CA GLY A 79 8.82 -10.85 -1.02
C GLY A 79 7.46 -11.13 -1.67
N VAL A 80 6.94 -12.35 -1.50
CA VAL A 80 5.65 -12.80 -2.10
C VAL A 80 4.70 -13.37 -1.05
N LEU A 81 3.39 -13.40 -1.32
CA LEU A 81 2.46 -14.12 -0.45
C LEU A 81 2.84 -15.62 -0.40
N PRO A 82 2.82 -16.24 0.80
CA PRO A 82 3.06 -17.67 0.93
C PRO A 82 1.87 -18.45 0.36
N ILE A 83 2.03 -18.99 -0.85
CA ILE A 83 1.01 -19.82 -1.51
C ILE A 83 1.51 -21.26 -1.57
N SER A 84 0.84 -22.17 -0.86
CA SER A 84 1.10 -23.62 -0.95
C SER A 84 0.21 -24.24 -2.01
N ARG A 85 0.80 -24.73 -3.11
CA ARG A 85 0.06 -25.50 -4.12
C ARG A 85 -0.22 -26.90 -3.58
N ALA A 86 -1.47 -27.36 -3.71
CA ALA A 86 -1.89 -28.68 -3.23
C ALA A 86 -1.05 -29.83 -3.80
N VAL A 87 -0.59 -29.71 -5.05
CA VAL A 87 0.27 -30.69 -5.75
C VAL A 87 1.62 -30.90 -5.06
N LEU A 88 2.11 -29.89 -4.34
CA LEU A 88 3.41 -29.94 -3.68
C LEU A 88 3.33 -30.48 -2.24
N LYS A 89 2.13 -30.75 -1.73
CA LYS A 89 1.97 -31.32 -0.39
C LYS A 89 2.32 -32.81 -0.45
N PRO A 90 3.10 -33.34 0.52
CA PRO A 90 3.40 -34.76 0.56
C PRO A 90 2.11 -35.57 0.63
N LYS A 91 2.04 -36.68 -0.10
CA LYS A 91 0.91 -37.60 0.02
C LYS A 91 0.96 -38.20 1.42
N THR A 92 -0.05 -37.92 2.23
CA THR A 92 -0.25 -38.62 3.50
C THR A 92 -0.37 -40.11 3.17
N THR A 93 0.62 -40.90 3.60
CA THR A 93 0.55 -42.36 3.56
C THR A 93 -0.05 -42.77 4.90
N GLU A 94 -1.18 -43.48 4.88
CA GLU A 94 -1.73 -44.11 6.09
C GLU A 94 -0.77 -45.15 6.68
#